data_AF-A0A097QUA7-F1
#
_entry.id   AF-A0A097QUA7-F1
#
_cell.length_a   1.000
_cell.length_b   1.000
_cell.length_c   1.000
_cell.angle_alpha   90.00
_cell.angle_beta   90.00
_cell.angle_gamma   90.00
#
_symmetry.space_group_name_H-M   'P 1'
#
loop_
_entity.id
_entity.type
_entity.pdbx_description
1 polymer ?
#
loop_
_entity_poly.entity_id
_entity_poly.type
_entity_poly.pdbx_seq_one_letter_code
_entity_poly.pdbx_strand_id
1 'polypeptide(L)'
;MGRTTKVGSAGRFGPRYGLKIRRRVAAVEARMKQKHVCPVCGRKAVRRISTGIWQCQKCGATFAGGAYLPTTPAGKVVKRVVASKA
;
A
#
# COMPACT_ATOMS: atom_id res chain seq x y z
N MET A 1 -20.76 -4.52 3.10
CA MET A 1 -20.61 -4.08 4.51
C MET A 1 -19.73 -5.11 5.24
N GLY A 2 -18.74 -4.69 6.02
CA GLY A 2 -17.89 -5.64 6.75
C GLY A 2 -18.65 -6.28 7.91
N ARG A 3 -18.37 -7.56 8.24
CA ARG A 3 -19.00 -8.29 9.36
C ARG A 3 -18.55 -7.79 10.75
N THR A 4 -17.68 -6.79 10.82
CA THR A 4 -17.06 -6.32 12.07
C THR A 4 -17.11 -4.79 12.16
N THR A 5 -17.41 -4.26 13.35
CA THR A 5 -17.53 -2.81 13.56
C THR A 5 -16.18 -2.07 13.57
N LYS A 6 -15.14 -2.62 14.24
CA LYS A 6 -13.88 -1.90 14.51
C LYS A 6 -12.59 -2.60 14.08
N VAL A 7 -12.57 -3.93 14.08
CA VAL A 7 -11.31 -4.70 14.00
C VAL A 7 -10.78 -4.89 12.57
N GLY A 8 -11.65 -4.87 11.56
CA GLY A 8 -11.26 -5.04 10.16
C GLY A 8 -10.43 -6.31 9.93
N SER A 9 -9.33 -6.19 9.18
CA SER A 9 -8.45 -7.32 8.85
C SER A 9 -7.71 -7.93 10.05
N ALA A 10 -7.58 -7.19 11.16
CA ALA A 10 -7.01 -7.70 12.40
C ALA A 10 -7.96 -8.62 13.19
N GLY A 11 -9.20 -8.80 12.73
CA GLY A 11 -10.13 -9.79 13.30
C GLY A 11 -9.59 -11.22 13.27
N ARG A 12 -8.70 -11.56 12.32
CA ARG A 12 -8.04 -12.87 12.24
C ARG A 12 -7.22 -13.24 13.48
N PHE A 13 -6.83 -12.24 14.27
CA PHE A 13 -6.05 -12.46 15.48
C PHE A 13 -6.90 -12.82 16.70
N GLY A 14 -8.22 -12.63 16.64
CA GLY A 14 -9.13 -12.86 17.76
C GLY A 14 -8.75 -12.02 18.99
N PRO A 15 -8.69 -12.61 20.21
CA PRO A 15 -8.39 -11.89 21.44
C PRO A 15 -6.89 -11.58 21.64
N ARG A 16 -6.00 -12.15 20.82
CA ARG A 16 -4.55 -12.12 21.02
C ARG A 16 -3.90 -10.77 20.64
N TYR A 17 -2.67 -10.57 21.12
CA TYR A 17 -1.74 -9.49 20.75
C TYR A 17 -2.12 -8.04 21.16
N GLY A 18 -3.23 -7.85 21.89
CA GLY A 18 -3.61 -6.54 22.45
C GLY A 18 -4.11 -5.52 21.42
N LEU A 19 -4.49 -4.32 21.89
CA LEU A 19 -5.17 -3.32 21.05
C LEU A 19 -4.22 -2.59 20.10
N LYS A 20 -3.08 -2.10 20.60
CA LYS A 20 -2.15 -1.23 19.86
C LYS A 20 -1.57 -1.92 18.63
N ILE A 21 -1.13 -3.16 18.78
CA ILE A 21 -0.56 -3.97 17.69
C ILE A 21 -1.63 -4.25 16.64
N ARG A 22 -2.81 -4.73 17.05
CA ARG A 22 -3.92 -5.01 16.12
C ARG A 22 -4.37 -3.78 15.33
N ARG A 23 -4.50 -2.62 15.97
CA ARG A 23 -4.87 -1.36 15.29
C ARG A 23 -3.82 -0.95 14.26
N ARG A 24 -2.53 -1.03 14.60
CA ARG A 24 -1.43 -0.70 13.67
C ARG A 24 -1.43 -1.62 12.45
N VAL A 25 -1.56 -2.93 12.66
CA VAL A 25 -1.61 -3.91 11.56
C VAL A 25 -2.82 -3.67 10.66
N ALA A 26 -4.02 -3.50 11.24
CA ALA A 26 -5.22 -3.22 10.47
C ALA A 26 -5.07 -1.94 9.62
N ALA A 27 -4.49 -0.88 10.17
CA ALA A 27 -4.27 0.37 9.45
C ALA A 27 -3.28 0.23 8.28
N VAL A 28 -2.18 -0.51 8.47
CA VAL A 28 -1.20 -0.77 7.40
C VAL A 28 -1.82 -1.61 6.30
N GLU A 29 -2.53 -2.69 6.64
CA GLU A 29 -3.16 -3.57 5.68
C GLU A 29 -4.29 -2.91 4.90
N ALA A 30 -5.09 -2.07 5.57
CA ALA A 30 -6.15 -1.31 4.92
C ALA A 30 -5.59 -0.42 3.80
N ARG A 31 -4.47 0.27 4.07
CA ARG A 31 -3.80 1.12 3.05
C ARG A 31 -3.12 0.30 1.97
N MET A 32 -2.51 -0.83 2.32
CA MET A 32 -1.79 -1.69 1.38
C MET A 32 -2.73 -2.41 0.40
N LYS A 33 -3.91 -2.84 0.85
CA LYS A 33 -4.88 -3.58 0.02
C LYS A 33 -5.73 -2.67 -0.87
N GLN A 34 -5.65 -1.35 -0.72
CA GLN A 34 -6.32 -0.41 -1.61
C GLN A 34 -5.69 -0.45 -3.01
N LYS A 35 -6.52 -0.29 -4.04
CA LYS A 35 -6.02 -0.16 -5.42
C LYS A 35 -5.38 1.21 -5.58
N HIS A 36 -4.13 1.23 -6.04
CA HIS A 36 -3.39 2.48 -6.26
C HIS A 36 -3.41 2.90 -7.73
N VAL A 37 -3.14 4.19 -7.95
CA VAL A 37 -3.02 4.82 -9.28
C VAL A 37 -1.74 4.31 -9.95
N CYS A 38 -1.86 3.85 -11.20
CA CYS A 38 -0.72 3.46 -12.01
C CYS A 38 0.01 4.70 -12.55
N PRO A 39 1.34 4.78 -12.44
CA PRO A 39 2.11 5.90 -13.00
C PRO A 39 2.16 5.90 -14.54
N VAL A 40 1.85 4.77 -15.19
CA VAL A 40 1.91 4.63 -16.65
C VAL A 40 0.55 4.92 -17.28
N CYS A 41 -0.52 4.22 -16.85
CA CYS A 41 -1.84 4.35 -17.48
C CYS A 41 -2.86 5.19 -16.70
N GLY A 42 -2.48 5.76 -15.54
CA GLY A 42 -3.34 6.61 -14.72
C GLY A 42 -4.52 5.91 -14.01
N ARG A 43 -4.80 4.64 -14.31
CA ARG A 43 -5.92 3.89 -13.73
C ARG A 43 -5.62 3.40 -12.31
N LYS A 44 -6.64 3.36 -11.44
CA LYS A 44 -6.59 2.77 -10.08
C LYS A 44 -6.65 1.24 -10.12
N ALA A 45 -5.59 0.60 -10.57
CA ALA A 45 -5.54 -0.86 -10.77
C ALA A 45 -4.22 -1.50 -10.32
N VAL A 46 -3.38 -0.78 -9.57
CA VAL A 46 -2.13 -1.30 -9.04
C VAL A 46 -2.39 -2.13 -7.78
N ARG A 47 -1.80 -3.33 -7.75
CA ARG A 47 -1.77 -4.24 -6.59
C ARG A 47 -0.33 -4.62 -6.24
N ARG A 48 -0.09 -4.99 -4.98
CA ARG A 48 1.19 -5.53 -4.52
C ARG A 48 1.32 -6.99 -4.96
N ILE A 49 2.47 -7.37 -5.51
CA ILE A 49 2.81 -8.77 -5.84
C ILE A 49 3.71 -9.37 -4.76
N SER A 50 4.78 -8.65 -4.40
CA SER A 50 5.72 -9.06 -3.35
C SER A 50 6.16 -7.84 -2.52
N THR A 51 7.02 -8.02 -1.53
CA THR A 51 7.72 -6.92 -0.84
C THR A 51 8.41 -6.02 -1.85
N GLY A 52 7.99 -4.75 -1.93
CA GLY A 52 8.59 -3.75 -2.82
C GLY A 52 8.21 -3.86 -4.30
N ILE A 53 7.48 -4.91 -4.73
CA ILE A 53 7.10 -5.11 -6.13
C ILE A 53 5.61 -4.87 -6.31
N TRP A 54 5.26 -3.94 -7.21
CA TRP A 54 3.90 -3.54 -7.53
C TRP A 54 3.61 -3.76 -9.00
N GLN A 55 2.38 -4.19 -9.31
CA GLN A 55 1.94 -4.47 -10.67
C GLN A 55 0.56 -3.88 -10.95
N CYS A 56 0.41 -3.23 -12.11
CA CYS A 56 -0.88 -2.81 -12.62
C CYS A 56 -1.60 -3.96 -13.32
N GLN A 57 -2.83 -4.27 -12.90
CA GLN A 57 -3.64 -5.30 -13.56
C GLN A 57 -4.14 -4.91 -14.96
N LYS A 58 -4.13 -3.62 -15.30
CA LYS A 58 -4.71 -3.14 -16.58
C LYS A 58 -3.69 -3.03 -17.70
N CYS A 59 -2.50 -2.49 -17.42
CA CYS A 59 -1.45 -2.32 -18.43
C CYS A 59 -0.26 -3.28 -18.23
N GLY A 60 -0.29 -4.16 -17.24
CA GLY A 60 0.78 -5.12 -16.97
C GLY A 60 2.06 -4.53 -16.36
N ALA A 61 2.20 -3.20 -16.32
CA ALA A 61 3.40 -2.53 -15.81
C ALA A 61 3.76 -2.96 -14.38
N THR A 62 4.96 -3.49 -14.24
CA THR A 62 5.61 -3.85 -12.97
C THR A 62 6.63 -2.78 -12.60
N PHE A 63 6.65 -2.37 -11.32
CA PHE A 63 7.61 -1.38 -10.84
C PHE A 63 7.98 -1.62 -9.38
N ALA A 64 9.17 -1.16 -9.02
CA ALA A 64 9.65 -1.14 -7.65
C ALA A 64 9.07 0.05 -6.88
N GLY A 65 8.73 -0.17 -5.61
CA GLY A 65 8.16 0.83 -4.71
C GLY A 65 8.43 0.50 -3.25
N GLY A 66 7.68 1.10 -2.35
CA GLY A 66 7.78 0.79 -0.92
C GLY A 66 7.21 -0.58 -0.55
N ALA A 67 7.49 -1.01 0.68
CA ALA A 67 7.06 -2.33 1.18
C ALA A 67 5.53 -2.47 1.29
N TYR A 68 4.85 -1.46 1.85
CA TYR A 68 3.40 -1.46 2.09
C TYR A 68 2.63 -0.42 1.26
N LEU A 69 3.34 0.53 0.66
CA LEU A 69 2.78 1.56 -0.21
C LEU A 69 3.67 1.69 -1.46
N PRO A 70 3.10 1.99 -2.64
CA PRO A 70 3.87 2.11 -3.88
C PRO A 70 4.83 3.31 -3.87
N THR A 71 4.52 4.37 -3.10
CA THR A 71 5.40 5.54 -2.95
C THR A 71 5.77 5.76 -1.49
N THR A 72 7.03 6.12 -1.24
CA THR A 72 7.55 6.46 0.09
C THR A 72 7.76 7.98 0.20
N PRO A 73 7.66 8.57 1.41
CA PRO A 73 7.93 9.99 1.61
C PRO A 73 9.33 10.40 1.12
N ALA A 74 10.37 9.64 1.50
CA ALA A 74 11.73 9.88 1.06
C ALA A 74 11.87 9.78 -0.47
N GLY A 75 11.25 8.77 -1.11
CA GLY A 75 11.28 8.63 -2.57
C GLY A 75 10.65 9.81 -3.31
N LYS A 76 9.60 10.42 -2.75
CA LYS A 76 9.00 11.65 -3.32
C LYS A 76 9.95 12.84 -3.25
N VAL A 77 10.67 12.99 -2.13
CA VAL A 77 11.65 14.08 -1.95
C VAL A 77 12.79 13.94 -2.96
N VAL A 78 13.39 12.76 -3.07
CA VAL A 78 14.47 12.51 -4.03
C VAL A 78 14.01 12.77 -5.47
N LYS A 79 12.82 12.29 -5.85
CA LYS A 79 12.28 12.54 -7.19
C LYS A 79 12.15 14.03 -7.50
N ARG A 80 11.75 14.85 -6.52
CA ARG A 80 11.67 16.31 -6.66
C ARG A 80 13.06 16.94 -6.82
N VAL A 81 14.01 16.56 -5.97
CA VAL A 81 15.38 17.12 -5.98
C VAL A 81 16.11 16.78 -7.28
N VAL A 82 15.94 15.57 -7.79
CA VAL A 82 16.53 15.17 -9.09
C VAL A 82 15.87 15.95 -10.23
N ALA A 83 14.54 16.09 -10.21
CA ALA A 83 13.83 16.84 -11.25
C ALA A 83 14.15 18.35 -11.28
N SER A 84 14.52 18.96 -10.15
CA SER A 84 14.91 20.38 -10.10
C SER A 84 16.35 20.65 -10.54
N LYS A 85 17.17 19.60 -10.66
CA LYS A 85 18.59 19.69 -11.06
C LYS A 85 18.83 19.28 -12.52
N ALA A 86 17.79 18.78 -13.19
CA ALA A 86 17.77 18.48 -14.62
C ALA A 86 17.17 19.67 -15.37
#